data_AF-A0A843L5A4-F1
#
_entry.id   AF-A0A843L5A4-F1
#
_cell.length_a   1.000
_cell.length_b   1.000
_cell.length_c   1.000
_cell.angle_alpha   90.00
_cell.angle_beta   90.00
_cell.angle_gamma   90.00
#
_symmetry.space_group_name_H-M   'P 1'
#
loop_
_entity.id
_entity.type
_entity.pdbx_description
1 polymer ?
#
loop_
_entity_poly.entity_id
_entity_poly.type
_entity_poly.pdbx_seq_one_letter_code
_entity_poly.pdbx_strand_id
1 'polypeptide(L)' 'MVGVGQHQEEQVEVVVDCILVNYRGDSESRGRVIHAIIEWAEEHPDEWNELQARCQQRHEALA' A
#
# COMPACT_ATOMS: atom_id res chain seq x y z
N MET A 1 -15.78 13.38 -12.06
CA MET A 1 -15.22 12.74 -10.86
C MET A 1 -14.03 11.92 -11.31
N VAL A 2 -12.87 12.54 -11.30
CA VAL A 2 -11.60 11.97 -11.76
C VAL A 2 -10.68 11.99 -10.55
N GLY A 3 -10.05 10.87 -10.22
CA GLY A 3 -8.80 10.91 -9.44
C GLY A 3 -8.82 10.42 -7.99
N VAL A 4 -9.93 9.93 -7.42
CA VAL A 4 -9.88 9.43 -6.02
C VAL A 4 -9.43 7.96 -5.95
N GLY A 5 -9.85 7.11 -6.89
CA GLY A 5 -9.47 5.68 -6.92
C GLY A 5 -8.01 5.45 -7.32
N GLN A 6 -7.54 6.10 -8.38
CA GLN A 6 -6.18 5.89 -8.91
C GLN A 6 -5.09 6.36 -7.93
N HIS A 7 -5.32 7.47 -7.22
CA HIS A 7 -4.40 7.93 -6.19
C HIS A 7 -4.37 6.98 -4.99
N GLN A 8 -5.47 6.30 -4.66
CA GLN A 8 -5.51 5.31 -3.58
C GLN A 8 -4.77 4.04 -3.97
N GLU A 9 -4.95 3.54 -5.19
CA GLU A 9 -4.26 2.35 -5.69
C GLU A 9 -2.73 2.55 -5.71
N GLU A 10 -2.22 3.68 -6.24
CA GLU A 10 -0.79 3.99 -6.24
C GLU A 10 -0.21 4.10 -4.81
N GLN A 11 -0.94 4.71 -3.88
CA GLN A 11 -0.55 4.81 -2.48
C GLN A 11 -0.50 3.45 -1.79
N VAL A 12 -1.46 2.58 -2.10
CA VAL A 12 -1.50 1.21 -1.59
C VAL A 12 -0.36 0.38 -2.17
N GLU A 13 0.01 0.57 -3.44
CA GLU A 13 1.14 -0.14 -4.04
C GLU A 13 2.47 0.17 -3.34
N VAL A 14 2.72 1.43 -2.96
CA VAL A 14 3.94 1.82 -2.20
C VAL A 14 3.98 1.11 -0.85
N VAL A 15 2.85 1.04 -0.15
CA VAL A 15 2.75 0.35 1.15
C VAL A 15 2.92 -1.16 0.98
N VAL A 16 2.30 -1.74 -0.04
CA VAL A 16 2.44 -3.17 -0.37
C VAL A 16 3.89 -3.50 -0.70
N ASP A 17 4.58 -2.68 -1.49
CA ASP A 17 5.99 -2.88 -1.82
C ASP A 17 6.89 -2.77 -0.59
N CYS A 18 6.60 -1.81 0.29
CA CYS A 18 7.25 -1.60 1.57
C CYS A 18 7.06 -2.77 2.58
N ILE A 19 5.92 -3.46 2.55
CA ILE A 19 5.61 -4.61 3.43
C ILE A 19 6.11 -5.91 2.80
N LEU A 20 5.89 -6.10 1.49
CA LEU A 20 6.23 -7.29 0.73
C LEU A 20 7.64 -7.24 0.13
N VAL A 21 8.59 -6.60 0.83
CA VAL A 21 9.99 -6.52 0.38
C VAL A 21 10.54 -7.93 0.15
N ASN A 22 10.96 -8.22 -1.08
CA ASN A 22 11.40 -9.55 -1.56
C ASN A 22 10.31 -10.64 -1.70
N TYR A 23 9.03 -10.27 -1.77
CA TYR A 23 7.96 -11.23 -2.03
C TYR A 23 8.08 -11.81 -3.44
N ARG A 24 8.24 -13.14 -3.53
CA ARG A 24 8.35 -13.90 -4.79
C ARG A 24 7.04 -14.53 -5.25
N GLY A 25 5.91 -14.22 -4.60
CA GLY A 25 4.63 -14.81 -4.98
C GLY A 25 4.05 -14.19 -6.25
N ASP A 26 3.17 -14.94 -6.91
CA ASP A 26 2.52 -14.55 -8.15
C ASP A 26 1.63 -13.31 -7.99
N SER A 27 1.46 -12.55 -9.08
CA SER A 27 0.67 -11.31 -9.13
C SER A 27 -0.75 -11.46 -8.57
N GLU A 28 -1.35 -12.66 -8.67
CA GLU A 28 -2.67 -12.95 -8.09
C GLU A 28 -2.66 -12.90 -6.56
N SER A 29 -1.59 -13.39 -5.92
CA SER A 29 -1.43 -13.32 -4.47
C SER A 29 -1.21 -11.88 -4.00
N ARG A 30 -0.47 -11.08 -4.79
CA ARG A 30 -0.29 -9.65 -4.55
C ARG A 30 -1.63 -8.91 -4.59
N GLY A 31 -2.49 -9.22 -5.56
CA GLY A 31 -3.84 -8.63 -5.66
C GLY A 31 -4.70 -8.90 -4.42
N ARG A 32 -4.61 -10.11 -3.84
CA ARG A 32 -5.32 -10.44 -2.59
C ARG A 32 -4.81 -9.65 -1.39
N VAL A 33 -3.48 -9.45 -1.31
CA VAL A 33 -2.86 -8.65 -0.25
C VAL A 33 -3.26 -7.18 -0.38
N ILE A 34 -3.26 -6.63 -1.59
CA ILE A 34 -3.75 -5.27 -1.87
C ILE A 34 -5.18 -5.10 -1.35
N HIS A 35 -6.07 -6.02 -1.71
CA HIS A 35 -7.47 -5.95 -1.26
C HIS A 35 -7.60 -6.05 0.26
N ALA A 36 -6.85 -6.95 0.91
CA ALA A 36 -6.87 -7.08 2.36
C ALA A 36 -6.34 -5.83 3.08
N ILE A 37 -5.32 -5.17 2.52
CA ILE A 37 -4.76 -3.93 3.07
C ILE A 37 -5.75 -2.78 2.90
N ILE A 38 -6.47 -2.69 1.78
CA ILE A 38 -7.51 -1.67 1.56
C ILE A 38 -8.63 -1.82 2.59
N GLU A 39 -9.16 -3.05 2.74
CA GLU A 39 -10.23 -3.33 3.71
C GLU A 39 -9.80 -2.96 5.14
N TRP A 40 -8.58 -3.37 5.53
CA TRP A 40 -8.00 -2.99 6.83
C TRP A 40 -7.80 -1.47 6.98
N ALA A 41 -7.36 -0.78 5.93
CA ALA A 41 -7.12 0.66 5.95
C ALA A 41 -8.40 1.48 6.11
N GLU A 42 -9.52 1.00 5.57
CA GLU A 42 -10.84 1.60 5.76
C GLU A 42 -11.31 1.49 7.23
N GLU A 43 -10.98 0.38 7.89
CA GLU A 43 -11.31 0.15 9.31
C GLU A 43 -10.36 0.91 10.26
N HIS A 44 -9.12 1.17 9.84
CA HIS A 44 -8.04 1.74 10.67
C HIS A 44 -7.34 2.94 10.00
N PRO A 45 -8.05 4.06 9.75
CA PRO A 45 -7.51 5.19 8.98
C PRO A 45 -6.32 5.90 9.66
N ASP A 46 -6.28 5.94 11.00
CA ASP A 46 -5.17 6.55 11.75
C ASP A 46 -3.88 5.71 11.63
N GLU A 47 -4.00 4.38 11.76
CA GLU A 47 -2.88 3.45 11.61
C GLU A 47 -2.39 3.38 10.16
N TRP A 48 -3.32 3.45 9.20
CA TRP A 48 -3.01 3.53 7.78
C TRP A 48 -2.13 4.74 7.46
N ASN A 49 -2.50 5.93 7.95
CA ASN A 49 -1.73 7.15 7.71
C ASN A 49 -0.30 7.05 8.28
N GLU A 50 -0.12 6.47 9.47
CA GLU A 50 1.21 6.28 10.04
C GLU A 50 2.04 5.30 9.20
N LEU A 51 1.45 4.17 8.82
CA LEU A 51 2.11 3.14 8.01
C LEU A 51 2.51 3.69 6.64
N GLN A 52 1.60 4.44 6.01
CA GLN A 52 1.83 5.10 4.75
C GLN A 52 3.00 6.09 4.85
N ALA A 53 3.01 6.98 5.85
CA ALA A 53 4.09 7.96 6.02
C ALA A 53 5.45 7.29 6.19
N ARG A 54 5.52 6.18 6.94
CA ARG A 54 6.74 5.40 7.13
C ARG A 54 7.20 4.73 5.84
N CYS A 55 6.28 4.17 5.06
CA CYS A 55 6.60 3.53 3.79
C CYS A 55 7.02 4.54 2.72
N GLN A 56 6.36 5.70 2.67
CA GLN A 56 6.74 6.81 1.81
C GLN A 56 8.17 7.29 2.12
N GLN A 57 8.47 7.53 3.40
CA GLN A 57 9.81 7.95 3.84
C GLN A 57 10.89 6.92 3.49
N ARG A 58 10.57 5.63 3.63
CA ARG A 58 11.48 4.54 3.25
C ARG A 58 11.71 4.51 1.74
N HIS A 59 10.66 4.72 0.95
CA HIS A 59 10.75 4.76 -0.51
C HIS A 59 11.62 5.93 -0.97
N GLU A 60 11.42 7.14 -0.42
CA GLU A 60 12.26 8.31 -0.70
C GLU A 60 13.72 8.13 -0.26
N ALA A 61 13.97 7.39 0.81
CA ALA A 61 15.32 7.10 1.29
C ALA A 61 16.04 6.00 0.48
N LEU A 62 15.32 5.20 -0.30
CA LEU A 62 15.85 4.11 -1.13
C LEU A 62 15.83 4.41 -2.64
N ALA A 63 15.13 5.47 -3.06
CA ALA A 63 15.09 6.00 -4.43
C ALA A 63 16.31 6.88 -4.74
#